data_AF-A0A1Q3M375-F1
#
_entry.id   AF-A0A1Q3M375-F1
#
_cell.length_a   1.000
_cell.length_b   1.000
_cell.length_c   1.000
_cell.angle_alpha   90.00
_cell.angle_beta   90.00
_cell.angle_gamma   90.00
#
_symmetry.space_group_name_H-M   'P 1'
#
loop_
_entity.id
_entity.type
_entity.pdbx_description
1 polymer ?
#
loop_
_entity_poly.entity_id
_entity_poly.type
_entity_poly.pdbx_seq_one_letter_code
_entity_poly.pdbx_strand_id
1 'polypeptide(L)'
;MSYWVMYDPVQLSSYNREFASSTNNLSVNTYATSAWGFNGWQEDLWPQLVFSREKNQWIESYGGKKASNGPVGSAGIKTVQLVDDQGIQYLTLLEQDISNRSLAQGLNRGFGDGRKWPDVVNTEKFSSGAKVYSWIRDVIQPAYSILRVHIVFTTQNNPLPIYTCSSISPCSSIASSLTDAVSKQAWLRNGGNTASVRLRAANEADFTTINSETKVTSSYVLNYQVINATSDSPARIVFNTRDETAKKAMADYFGIIDGQLAWYEYQGQVVRGEYQAPLKGQHSLSYQYNKTAINDILTKWSPKAGPVLE
;
A
#
# COMPACT_ATOMS: atom_id res chain seq x y z
N MET A 1 -5.98 -38.54 -21.48
CA MET A 1 -7.07 -37.64 -21.05
C MET A 1 -6.49 -36.68 -20.03
N SER A 2 -6.35 -35.41 -20.41
CA SER A 2 -5.69 -34.36 -19.64
C SER A 2 -6.69 -33.73 -18.66
N TYR A 3 -6.62 -34.13 -17.39
CA TYR A 3 -7.28 -33.45 -16.27
C TYR A 3 -6.47 -32.21 -15.90
N TRP A 4 -6.60 -31.14 -16.69
CA TRP A 4 -6.20 -29.79 -16.27
C TRP A 4 -7.44 -28.93 -16.41
N VAL A 5 -8.03 -28.61 -15.27
CA VAL A 5 -9.25 -27.81 -15.24
C VAL A 5 -8.90 -26.40 -15.69
N MET A 6 -9.58 -25.94 -16.74
CA MET A 6 -9.60 -24.57 -17.22
C MET A 6 -10.08 -23.68 -16.07
N TYR A 7 -9.24 -22.80 -15.51
CA TYR A 7 -9.74 -21.73 -14.66
C TYR A 7 -8.98 -20.43 -14.88
N ASP A 8 -9.76 -19.36 -14.90
CA ASP A 8 -9.42 -18.00 -15.24
C ASP A 8 -8.18 -17.47 -14.48
N PRO A 9 -7.15 -16.94 -15.18
CA PRO A 9 -5.92 -16.52 -14.52
C PRO A 9 -6.19 -15.35 -13.56
N VAL A 10 -5.87 -15.56 -12.29
CA VAL A 10 -5.90 -14.51 -11.27
C VAL A 10 -4.69 -13.61 -11.44
N GLN A 11 -4.84 -12.31 -11.18
CA GLN A 11 -3.73 -11.36 -11.18
C GLN A 11 -2.65 -11.78 -10.17
N LEU A 12 -1.45 -12.10 -10.67
CA LEU A 12 -0.30 -12.47 -9.84
C LEU A 12 0.67 -11.30 -9.62
N SER A 13 0.77 -10.42 -10.62
CA SER A 13 1.62 -9.23 -10.56
C SER A 13 0.96 -8.10 -11.33
N SER A 14 1.10 -6.89 -10.81
CA SER A 14 0.64 -5.67 -11.44
C SER A 14 1.61 -4.53 -11.16
N TYR A 15 1.60 -3.52 -12.03
CA TYR A 15 2.16 -2.21 -11.74
C TYR A 15 1.21 -1.12 -12.19
N ASN A 16 1.25 0.01 -11.49
CA ASN A 16 0.49 1.20 -11.84
C ASN A 16 1.42 2.24 -12.46
N ARG A 17 0.95 2.90 -13.51
CA ARG A 17 1.58 4.06 -14.12
C ARG A 17 0.72 5.27 -13.88
N GLU A 18 1.15 6.17 -13.01
CA GLU A 18 0.54 7.50 -12.86
C GLU A 18 1.11 8.44 -13.94
N PHE A 19 0.25 9.22 -14.59
CA PHE A 19 0.63 10.19 -15.63
C PHE A 19 -0.30 11.40 -15.65
N ALA A 20 0.18 12.53 -16.16
CA ALA A 20 -0.67 13.69 -16.40
C ALA A 20 -1.49 13.46 -17.68
N SER A 21 -2.82 13.33 -17.55
CA SER A 21 -3.72 13.18 -18.70
C SER A 21 -4.15 14.52 -19.29
N SER A 22 -4.12 15.59 -18.49
CA SER A 22 -4.28 16.97 -18.92
C SER A 22 -3.72 17.92 -17.85
N THR A 23 -3.78 19.24 -18.10
CA THR A 23 -3.44 20.23 -17.07
C THR A 23 -4.24 19.95 -15.80
N ASN A 24 -3.52 19.78 -14.68
CA ASN A 24 -4.10 19.52 -13.36
C ASN A 24 -4.86 18.19 -13.20
N ASN A 25 -4.80 17.25 -14.14
CA ASN A 25 -5.41 15.93 -13.97
C ASN A 25 -4.36 14.84 -14.12
N LEU A 26 -4.31 13.98 -13.11
CA LEU A 26 -3.50 12.76 -13.08
C LEU A 26 -4.42 11.57 -13.31
N SER A 27 -3.99 10.67 -14.17
CA SER A 27 -4.64 9.40 -14.46
C SER A 27 -3.70 8.25 -14.13
N VAL A 28 -4.27 7.09 -13.90
CA VAL A 28 -3.54 5.86 -13.57
C VAL A 28 -3.93 4.79 -14.57
N ASN A 29 -2.94 4.18 -15.20
CA ASN A 29 -3.12 2.94 -15.94
C ASN A 29 -2.53 1.80 -15.12
N THR A 30 -3.28 0.71 -15.00
CA THR A 30 -2.79 -0.50 -14.36
C THR A 30 -2.38 -1.50 -15.45
N TYR A 31 -1.25 -2.15 -15.25
CA TYR A 31 -0.76 -3.22 -16.11
C TYR A 31 -0.63 -4.48 -15.30
N ALA A 32 -1.01 -5.61 -15.87
CA ALA A 32 -0.92 -6.92 -15.23
C ALA A 32 -0.33 -7.95 -16.18
N THR A 33 0.10 -9.08 -15.62
CA THR A 33 0.44 -10.29 -16.38
C THR A 33 -0.51 -11.43 -16.00
N SER A 34 -0.80 -12.31 -16.95
CA SER A 34 -1.34 -13.63 -16.68
C SER A 34 -0.20 -14.64 -16.71
N ALA A 35 0.00 -15.44 -15.67
CA ALA A 35 0.97 -16.56 -15.73
C ALA A 35 0.61 -17.65 -16.76
N TRP A 36 -0.50 -17.49 -17.48
CA TRP A 36 -0.99 -18.39 -18.51
C TRP A 36 -1.02 -17.69 -19.87
N GLY A 37 -0.39 -18.30 -20.88
CA GLY A 37 -0.57 -17.97 -22.30
C GLY A 37 0.04 -16.65 -22.81
N PHE A 38 0.35 -15.68 -21.95
CA PHE A 38 0.95 -14.41 -22.36
C PHE A 38 1.97 -13.91 -21.32
N ASN A 39 3.26 -13.92 -21.67
CA ASN A 39 4.35 -13.51 -20.78
C ASN A 39 4.63 -11.98 -20.83
N GLY A 40 3.68 -11.19 -21.34
CA GLY A 40 3.83 -9.74 -21.51
C GLY A 40 2.97 -8.94 -20.53
N TRP A 41 3.43 -7.72 -20.21
CA TRP A 41 2.61 -6.73 -19.53
C TRP A 41 1.54 -6.20 -20.47
N GLN A 42 0.28 -6.25 -20.05
CA GLN A 42 -0.84 -5.67 -20.77
C GLN A 42 -1.64 -4.78 -19.84
N GLU A 43 -2.21 -3.71 -20.40
CA GLU A 43 -3.10 -2.82 -19.68
C GLU A 43 -4.35 -3.59 -19.22
N ASP A 44 -4.62 -3.50 -17.92
CA ASP A 44 -5.70 -4.19 -17.22
C ASP A 44 -6.57 -3.12 -16.58
N LEU A 45 -7.71 -2.83 -17.21
CA LEU A 45 -8.62 -1.74 -16.82
C LEU A 45 -9.51 -2.18 -15.67
N TRP A 46 -8.91 -2.46 -14.51
CA TRP A 46 -9.63 -2.86 -13.32
C TRP A 46 -9.74 -1.70 -12.32
N PRO A 47 -10.95 -1.30 -11.93
CA PRO A 47 -11.13 -0.31 -10.89
C PRO A 47 -10.84 -0.91 -9.50
N GLN A 48 -10.47 -0.05 -8.56
CA GLN A 48 -10.45 -0.35 -7.13
C GLN A 48 -11.82 -0.07 -6.51
N LEU A 49 -12.27 -0.92 -5.60
CA LEU A 49 -13.49 -0.69 -4.84
C LEU A 49 -13.17 0.11 -3.58
N VAL A 50 -13.55 1.39 -3.57
CA VAL A 50 -13.19 2.34 -2.50
C VAL A 50 -14.45 2.99 -1.93
N PHE A 51 -14.38 3.44 -0.68
CA PHE A 51 -15.50 4.18 -0.09
C PHE A 51 -15.39 5.67 -0.43
N SER A 52 -16.32 6.17 -1.23
CA SER A 52 -16.41 7.60 -1.53
C SER A 52 -17.10 8.32 -0.40
N ARG A 53 -16.38 9.26 0.22
CA ARG A 53 -16.92 10.13 1.28
C ARG A 53 -18.00 11.07 0.77
N GLU A 54 -17.79 11.64 -0.41
CA GLU A 54 -18.73 12.58 -1.04
C GLU A 54 -20.08 11.91 -1.33
N LYS A 55 -20.03 10.66 -1.83
CA LYS A 55 -21.23 9.89 -2.18
C LYS A 55 -21.75 9.03 -1.02
N ASN A 56 -21.00 8.94 0.07
CA ASN A 56 -21.26 8.07 1.22
C ASN A 56 -21.58 6.61 0.84
N GLN A 57 -20.82 6.05 -0.11
CA GLN A 57 -21.02 4.69 -0.62
C GLN A 57 -19.74 4.11 -1.24
N TRP A 58 -19.72 2.79 -1.38
CA TRP A 58 -18.68 2.08 -2.15
C TRP A 58 -18.83 2.37 -3.64
N ILE A 59 -17.73 2.74 -4.31
CA ILE A 59 -17.68 3.01 -5.75
C ILE A 59 -16.46 2.38 -6.41
N GLU A 60 -16.55 2.19 -7.72
CA GLU A 60 -15.43 1.83 -8.58
C GLU A 60 -14.58 3.07 -8.88
N SER A 61 -13.29 3.03 -8.53
CA SER A 61 -12.33 4.10 -8.76
C SER A 61 -11.18 3.63 -9.63
N TYR A 62 -10.82 4.42 -10.64
CA TYR A 62 -9.63 4.21 -11.48
C TYR A 62 -8.41 4.97 -10.96
N GLY A 63 -8.46 5.50 -9.73
CA GLY A 63 -7.32 6.17 -9.09
C GLY A 63 -6.94 7.54 -9.67
N GLY A 64 -7.78 8.11 -10.54
CA GLY A 64 -7.56 9.45 -11.08
C GLY A 64 -7.59 10.53 -10.00
N LYS A 65 -6.72 11.54 -10.12
CA LYS A 65 -6.56 12.62 -9.14
C LYS A 65 -6.60 13.99 -9.83
N LYS A 66 -7.26 14.95 -9.19
CA LYS A 66 -7.22 16.36 -9.61
C LYS A 66 -6.19 17.11 -8.77
N ALA A 67 -5.23 17.73 -9.42
CA ALA A 67 -4.19 18.54 -8.81
C ALA A 67 -4.60 20.02 -8.76
N SER A 68 -4.23 20.72 -7.69
CA SER A 68 -4.37 22.17 -7.56
C SER A 68 -3.34 22.72 -6.58
N ASN A 69 -3.25 24.05 -6.48
CA ASN A 69 -2.40 24.67 -5.47
C ASN A 69 -2.98 24.39 -4.08
N GLY A 70 -2.18 23.76 -3.22
CA GLY A 70 -2.52 23.58 -1.82
C GLY A 70 -2.15 24.80 -0.97
N PRO A 71 -2.41 24.75 0.35
CA PRO A 71 -2.05 25.81 1.27
C PRO A 71 -0.54 26.02 1.30
N VAL A 72 -0.12 27.28 1.44
CA VAL A 72 1.29 27.62 1.66
C VAL A 72 1.59 27.41 3.14
N GLY A 73 2.57 26.56 3.43
CA GLY A 73 3.02 26.29 4.80
C GLY A 73 3.63 27.54 5.45
N SER A 74 3.78 27.51 6.78
CA SER A 74 4.30 28.64 7.58
C SER A 74 5.70 29.12 7.16
N ALA A 75 6.49 28.30 6.49
CA ALA A 75 7.80 28.64 5.94
C ALA A 75 7.77 29.06 4.46
N GLY A 76 6.59 29.37 3.90
CA GLY A 76 6.43 29.71 2.48
C GLY A 76 6.47 28.51 1.53
N ILE A 77 6.48 27.29 2.08
CA ILE A 77 6.57 26.05 1.29
C ILE A 77 5.24 25.82 0.58
N LYS A 78 5.28 25.81 -0.75
CA LYS A 78 4.11 25.53 -1.57
C LYS A 78 3.78 24.04 -1.53
N THR A 79 2.51 23.73 -1.45
CA THR A 79 2.01 22.35 -1.51
C THR A 79 1.15 22.16 -2.75
N VAL A 80 1.08 20.93 -3.24
CA VAL A 80 0.13 20.51 -4.27
C VAL A 80 -0.98 19.76 -3.58
N GLN A 81 -2.22 20.22 -3.75
CA GLN A 81 -3.39 19.47 -3.32
C GLN A 81 -3.76 18.48 -4.41
N LEU A 82 -3.89 17.21 -4.03
CA LEU A 82 -4.47 16.15 -4.85
C LEU A 82 -5.83 15.77 -4.26
N VAL A 83 -6.84 15.66 -5.12
CA VAL A 83 -8.18 15.21 -4.75
C VAL A 83 -8.54 13.99 -5.58
N ASP A 84 -8.94 12.91 -4.92
CA ASP A 84 -9.42 11.67 -5.54
C ASP A 84 -10.74 11.21 -4.88
N ASP A 85 -11.24 10.03 -5.27
CA ASP A 85 -12.48 9.46 -4.75
C ASP A 85 -12.46 9.19 -3.23
N GLN A 86 -11.27 9.06 -2.64
CA GLN A 86 -11.07 8.74 -1.21
C GLN A 86 -10.83 10.00 -0.37
N GLY A 87 -10.35 11.08 -0.99
CA GLY A 87 -10.27 12.40 -0.38
C GLY A 87 -9.09 13.23 -0.86
N ILE A 88 -8.52 13.99 0.08
CA ILE A 88 -7.53 15.03 -0.13
C ILE A 88 -6.18 14.55 0.40
N GLN A 89 -5.17 14.71 -0.44
CA GLN A 89 -3.77 14.50 -0.11
C GLN A 89 -3.00 15.77 -0.45
N TYR A 90 -1.99 16.11 0.35
CA TYR A 90 -1.06 17.18 0.04
C TYR A 90 0.32 16.61 -0.24
N LEU A 91 0.92 17.08 -1.32
CA LEU A 91 2.31 16.82 -1.64
C LEU A 91 3.12 18.09 -1.41
N THR A 92 4.15 17.96 -0.59
CA THR A 92 5.08 19.05 -0.26
C THR A 92 6.44 18.68 -0.82
N LEU A 93 7.01 19.49 -1.72
CA LEU A 93 8.38 19.31 -2.15
C LEU A 93 9.30 19.94 -1.10
N LEU A 94 10.03 19.10 -0.37
CA LEU A 94 11.09 19.56 0.50
C LEU A 94 12.38 19.72 -0.29
N GLU A 95 12.97 20.90 -0.21
CA GLU A 95 14.35 21.17 -0.59
C GLU A 95 15.23 21.11 0.66
N GLN A 96 16.35 20.38 0.59
CA GLN A 96 17.35 20.32 1.64
C GLN A 96 18.73 20.64 1.07
N ASP A 97 19.42 21.59 1.70
CA ASP A 97 20.84 21.84 1.47
C ASP A 97 21.68 20.73 2.11
N ILE A 98 22.46 20.05 1.27
CA ILE A 98 23.35 18.96 1.66
C ILE A 98 24.82 19.32 1.43
N SER A 99 25.14 20.58 1.15
CA SER A 99 26.50 21.08 1.01
C SER A 99 27.36 20.69 2.21
N ASN A 100 28.60 20.24 1.95
CA ASN A 100 29.58 19.80 2.95
C ASN A 100 29.17 18.60 3.81
N ARG A 101 27.98 18.03 3.61
CA ARG A 101 27.62 16.73 4.20
C ARG A 101 28.39 15.63 3.49
N SER A 102 28.68 14.53 4.19
CA SER A 102 29.25 13.37 3.52
C SER A 102 28.27 12.79 2.49
N LEU A 103 28.78 12.12 1.47
CA LEU A 103 27.90 11.45 0.49
C LEU A 103 26.93 10.49 1.19
N ALA A 104 27.42 9.73 2.18
CA ALA A 104 26.60 8.86 3.03
C ALA A 104 25.45 9.57 3.77
N GLN A 105 25.60 10.86 4.12
CA GLN A 105 24.56 11.62 4.82
C GLN A 105 23.52 12.22 3.88
N GLY A 106 23.88 12.51 2.63
CA GLY A 106 22.95 13.07 1.63
C GLY A 106 22.28 12.03 0.74
N LEU A 107 22.91 10.87 0.54
CA LEU A 107 22.31 9.70 -0.08
C LEU A 107 21.43 9.00 0.96
N ASN A 108 20.10 9.17 0.88
CA ASN A 108 19.18 8.56 1.85
C ASN A 108 19.41 7.03 2.01
N ARG A 109 18.93 6.48 3.14
CA ARG A 109 18.90 5.07 3.53
C ARG A 109 18.27 4.08 2.51
N GLY A 110 17.81 4.54 1.34
CA GLY A 110 17.18 3.73 0.29
C GLY A 110 18.12 2.80 -0.50
N PHE A 111 19.44 3.00 -0.43
CA PHE A 111 20.41 1.97 -0.84
C PHE A 111 20.63 0.89 0.24
N GLY A 112 19.92 1.01 1.37
CA GLY A 112 20.03 0.19 2.56
C GLY A 112 19.42 -1.21 2.46
N ASP A 113 19.67 -1.93 1.38
CA ASP A 113 19.55 -3.41 1.36
C ASP A 113 20.65 -4.09 2.22
N GLY A 114 21.16 -3.38 3.26
CA GLY A 114 22.26 -3.85 4.11
C GLY A 114 23.63 -3.93 3.42
N ARG A 115 23.77 -3.48 2.17
CA ARG A 115 25.05 -3.52 1.45
C ARG A 115 25.99 -2.44 1.98
N LYS A 116 27.22 -2.85 2.32
CA LYS A 116 28.28 -1.92 2.72
C LYS A 116 28.56 -0.96 1.56
N TRP A 117 28.46 0.33 1.82
CA TRP A 117 28.86 1.36 0.89
C TRP A 117 30.36 1.26 0.57
N PRO A 118 30.80 1.58 -0.65
CA PRO A 118 32.22 1.80 -0.93
C PRO A 118 32.79 2.82 0.06
N ASP A 119 34.01 2.60 0.55
CA ASP A 119 34.59 3.45 1.60
C ASP A 119 34.65 4.93 1.17
N VAL A 120 34.78 5.21 -0.14
CA VAL A 120 34.74 6.56 -0.72
C VAL A 120 33.45 7.33 -0.41
N VAL A 121 32.31 6.67 -0.27
CA VAL A 121 31.02 7.33 0.06
C VAL A 121 31.00 7.85 1.50
N ASN A 122 31.81 7.26 2.38
CA ASN A 122 31.92 7.68 3.77
C ASN A 122 32.95 8.81 3.97
N THR A 123 33.88 9.00 3.03
CA THR A 123 34.95 10.01 3.14
C THR A 123 34.71 11.25 2.27
N GLU A 124 33.99 11.11 1.16
CA GLU A 124 33.71 12.21 0.24
C GLU A 124 32.52 13.06 0.69
N LYS A 125 32.51 14.33 0.26
CA LYS A 125 31.48 15.31 0.61
C LYS A 125 30.81 15.91 -0.61
N PHE A 126 29.58 16.35 -0.42
CA PHE A 126 28.88 17.20 -1.36
C PHE A 126 29.51 18.59 -1.44
N SER A 127 29.60 19.11 -2.67
CA SER A 127 30.10 20.43 -3.00
C SER A 127 29.10 21.52 -2.59
N SER A 128 29.57 22.78 -2.56
CA SER A 128 28.70 23.92 -2.25
C SER A 128 27.54 24.03 -3.23
N GLY A 129 26.33 24.28 -2.72
CA GLY A 129 25.10 24.37 -3.49
C GLY A 129 24.48 23.02 -3.86
N ALA A 130 25.01 21.90 -3.34
CA ALA A 130 24.38 20.60 -3.49
C ALA A 130 23.05 20.53 -2.72
N LYS A 131 21.99 20.12 -3.42
CA LYS A 131 20.64 20.04 -2.88
C LYS A 131 20.01 18.70 -3.18
N VAL A 132 19.21 18.23 -2.23
CA VAL A 132 18.32 17.08 -2.41
C VAL A 132 16.87 17.52 -2.24
N TYR A 133 16.00 16.94 -3.05
CA TYR A 133 14.57 17.15 -3.04
C TYR A 133 13.85 15.85 -2.72
N SER A 134 12.84 15.93 -1.87
CA SER A 134 11.97 14.78 -1.56
C SER A 134 10.53 15.25 -1.44
N TRP A 135 9.61 14.38 -1.85
CA TRP A 135 8.20 14.63 -1.63
C TRP A 135 7.81 14.13 -0.24
N ILE A 136 7.14 14.99 0.52
CA ILE A 136 6.34 14.58 1.67
C ILE A 136 4.90 14.47 1.22
N ARG A 137 4.26 13.37 1.58
CA ARG A 137 2.84 13.13 1.42
C ARG A 137 2.14 13.23 2.77
N ASP A 138 1.10 14.06 2.80
CA ASP A 138 0.13 14.15 3.88
C ASP A 138 -1.23 13.67 3.38
N VAL A 139 -1.79 12.65 4.02
CA VAL A 139 -3.14 12.14 3.78
C VAL A 139 -4.03 12.65 4.89
N ILE A 140 -4.96 13.55 4.56
CA ILE A 140 -5.76 14.26 5.56
C ILE A 140 -6.91 13.39 6.08
N GLN A 141 -7.50 12.62 5.18
CA GLN A 141 -8.69 11.82 5.46
C GLN A 141 -8.36 10.33 5.41
N PRO A 142 -8.98 9.51 6.26
CA PRO A 142 -8.81 8.07 6.14
C PRO A 142 -9.27 7.54 4.78
N ALA A 143 -8.59 6.52 4.29
CA ALA A 143 -8.90 5.81 3.05
C ALA A 143 -9.42 4.40 3.38
N TYR A 144 -10.42 3.94 2.61
CA TYR A 144 -11.07 2.64 2.80
C TYR A 144 -11.21 1.95 1.45
N SER A 145 -10.73 0.71 1.37
CA SER A 145 -10.82 -0.10 0.16
C SER A 145 -11.25 -1.52 0.48
N ILE A 146 -12.01 -2.14 -0.41
CA ILE A 146 -12.33 -3.57 -0.38
C ILE A 146 -11.37 -4.28 -1.33
N LEU A 147 -10.71 -5.32 -0.83
CA LEU A 147 -9.82 -6.14 -1.62
C LEU A 147 -10.62 -7.20 -2.36
N ARG A 148 -10.32 -7.34 -3.64
CA ARG A 148 -11.01 -8.27 -4.53
C ARG A 148 -10.01 -9.11 -5.30
N VAL A 149 -10.42 -10.33 -5.63
CA VAL A 149 -9.72 -11.24 -6.53
C VAL A 149 -10.13 -10.89 -7.94
N HIS A 150 -9.19 -10.28 -8.67
CA HIS A 150 -9.38 -9.89 -10.06
C HIS A 150 -8.88 -10.99 -11.00
N ILE A 151 -9.73 -11.38 -11.94
CA ILE A 151 -9.31 -12.18 -13.10
C ILE A 151 -8.86 -11.21 -14.17
N VAL A 152 -7.57 -11.30 -14.52
CA VAL A 152 -6.95 -10.35 -15.45
C VAL A 152 -7.66 -10.32 -16.79
N PHE A 153 -7.81 -9.12 -17.36
CA PHE A 153 -8.43 -8.89 -18.67
C PHE A 153 -9.92 -9.29 -18.74
N THR A 154 -10.58 -9.42 -17.59
CA THR A 154 -12.03 -9.61 -17.50
C THR A 154 -12.65 -8.56 -16.59
N THR A 155 -13.98 -8.53 -16.54
CA THR A 155 -14.72 -7.72 -15.56
C THR A 155 -14.96 -8.45 -14.23
N GLN A 156 -14.51 -9.70 -14.10
CA GLN A 156 -14.80 -10.50 -12.92
C GLN A 156 -13.85 -10.14 -11.78
N ASN A 157 -14.42 -9.55 -10.74
CA ASN A 157 -13.68 -9.09 -9.58
C ASN A 157 -14.44 -9.38 -8.29
N ASN A 158 -14.02 -10.41 -7.56
CA ASN A 158 -14.80 -10.94 -6.45
C ASN A 158 -14.21 -10.49 -5.11
N PRO A 159 -15.00 -9.85 -4.21
CA PRO A 159 -14.51 -9.55 -2.87
C PRO A 159 -14.17 -10.83 -2.11
N LEU A 160 -13.20 -10.74 -1.21
CA LEU A 160 -12.82 -11.87 -0.37
C LEU A 160 -13.73 -11.94 0.86
N PRO A 161 -14.61 -12.96 0.98
CA PRO A 161 -15.55 -13.03 2.09
C PRO A 161 -14.87 -13.40 3.41
N ILE A 162 -15.51 -13.04 4.51
CA ILE A 162 -15.15 -13.46 5.86
C ILE A 162 -16.04 -14.63 6.28
N TYR A 163 -15.42 -15.71 6.77
CA TYR A 163 -16.07 -16.99 7.00
C TYR A 163 -16.47 -17.18 8.46
N THR A 164 -17.58 -17.86 8.71
CA THR A 164 -18.11 -18.11 10.06
C THR A 164 -18.12 -19.58 10.47
N CYS A 165 -17.55 -20.47 9.66
CA CYS A 165 -17.47 -21.89 10.03
C CYS A 165 -16.59 -22.07 11.27
N SER A 166 -16.92 -23.07 12.10
CA SER A 166 -16.17 -23.37 13.32
C SER A 166 -14.72 -23.83 13.05
N SER A 167 -14.48 -24.44 11.88
CA SER A 167 -13.18 -24.90 11.41
C SER A 167 -12.69 -24.11 10.19
N ILE A 168 -11.37 -23.97 10.09
CA ILE A 168 -10.67 -23.34 8.96
C ILE A 168 -10.38 -24.41 7.88
N SER A 169 -11.45 -25.04 7.38
CA SER A 169 -11.47 -26.08 6.32
C SER A 169 -12.67 -25.80 5.40
N PRO A 170 -12.83 -26.38 4.18
CA PRO A 170 -13.63 -25.76 3.12
C PRO A 170 -14.99 -25.29 3.66
N CYS A 171 -15.14 -23.97 3.69
CA CYS A 171 -16.20 -23.28 4.38
C CYS A 171 -16.98 -22.48 3.35
N SER A 172 -18.31 -22.62 3.37
CA SER A 172 -19.23 -21.86 2.53
C SER A 172 -20.06 -20.84 3.32
N SER A 173 -20.03 -20.91 4.66
CA SER A 173 -20.76 -19.96 5.51
C SER A 173 -19.97 -18.68 5.69
N ILE A 174 -20.57 -17.57 5.25
CA ILE A 174 -19.99 -16.22 5.33
C ILE A 174 -20.72 -15.38 6.37
N ALA A 175 -20.04 -14.41 6.97
CA ALA A 175 -20.66 -13.45 7.87
C ALA A 175 -21.52 -12.48 7.06
N SER A 176 -22.76 -12.24 7.50
CA SER A 176 -23.68 -11.30 6.82
C SER A 176 -23.55 -9.85 7.31
N SER A 177 -23.00 -9.64 8.50
CA SER A 177 -22.77 -8.34 9.14
C SER A 177 -21.57 -8.40 10.07
N LEU A 178 -21.04 -7.25 10.49
CA LEU A 178 -19.93 -7.19 11.46
C LEU A 178 -20.33 -7.77 12.81
N THR A 179 -21.59 -7.56 13.24
CA THR A 179 -22.13 -8.18 14.45
C THR A 179 -22.16 -9.70 14.33
N ASP A 180 -22.60 -10.23 13.17
CA ASP A 180 -22.58 -11.66 12.89
C ASP A 180 -21.15 -12.20 12.94
N ALA A 181 -20.20 -11.49 12.31
CA ALA A 181 -18.79 -11.85 12.31
C ALA A 181 -18.21 -11.97 13.72
N VAL A 182 -18.49 -11.01 14.61
CA VAL A 182 -18.07 -11.05 16.02
C VAL A 182 -18.73 -12.20 16.75
N SER A 183 -20.06 -12.33 16.65
CA SER A 183 -20.82 -13.35 17.40
C SER A 183 -20.41 -14.78 17.04
N LYS A 184 -20.06 -15.02 15.77
CA LYS A 184 -19.66 -16.33 15.26
C LYS A 184 -18.14 -16.53 15.25
N GLN A 185 -17.36 -15.62 15.83
CA GLN A 185 -15.90 -15.72 15.86
C GLN A 185 -15.31 -15.96 14.47
N ALA A 186 -15.73 -15.12 13.53
CA ALA A 186 -15.42 -15.27 12.12
C ALA A 186 -13.92 -15.17 11.84
N TRP A 187 -13.51 -15.68 10.69
CA TRP A 187 -12.12 -15.78 10.32
C TRP A 187 -11.88 -15.52 8.83
N LEU A 188 -10.63 -15.18 8.55
CA LEU A 188 -10.07 -15.03 7.21
C LEU A 188 -8.80 -15.87 7.12
N ARG A 189 -8.62 -16.56 6.00
CA ARG A 189 -7.35 -17.20 5.64
C ARG A 189 -6.86 -16.60 4.33
N ASN A 190 -5.56 -16.31 4.23
CA ASN A 190 -5.00 -15.79 2.98
C ASN A 190 -5.02 -16.86 1.86
N GLY A 191 -4.91 -16.42 0.60
CA GLY A 191 -4.98 -17.34 -0.55
C GLY A 191 -3.89 -18.41 -0.57
N GLY A 192 -2.72 -18.13 0.03
CA GLY A 192 -1.63 -19.09 0.20
C GLY A 192 -1.86 -20.14 1.29
N ASN A 193 -2.94 -20.04 2.07
CA ASN A 193 -3.21 -20.87 3.25
C ASN A 193 -2.08 -20.87 4.29
N THR A 194 -1.29 -19.79 4.33
CA THR A 194 -0.13 -19.63 5.22
C THR A 194 -0.39 -18.62 6.34
N ALA A 195 -1.53 -17.95 6.35
CA ALA A 195 -1.91 -17.07 7.43
C ALA A 195 -3.43 -17.05 7.65
N SER A 196 -3.86 -16.97 8.91
CA SER A 196 -5.27 -16.76 9.24
C SER A 196 -5.44 -15.82 10.43
N VAL A 197 -6.51 -15.04 10.39
CA VAL A 197 -7.00 -14.22 11.51
C VAL A 197 -8.37 -14.72 11.91
N ARG A 198 -8.61 -14.97 13.20
CA ARG A 198 -9.89 -15.41 13.75
C ARG A 198 -10.29 -14.54 14.93
N LEU A 199 -11.50 -13.99 14.90
CA LEU A 199 -12.03 -13.21 16.02
C LEU A 199 -12.23 -14.08 17.26
N ARG A 200 -11.95 -13.52 18.43
CA ARG A 200 -12.27 -14.06 19.75
C ARG A 200 -13.12 -13.06 20.54
N ALA A 201 -13.56 -13.49 21.71
CA ALA A 201 -14.23 -12.64 22.68
C ALA A 201 -13.30 -11.51 23.17
N ALA A 202 -13.88 -10.53 23.88
CA ALA A 202 -13.15 -9.44 24.52
C ALA A 202 -12.28 -8.59 23.57
N ASN A 203 -12.69 -8.41 22.31
CA ASN A 203 -11.99 -7.60 21.32
C ASN A 203 -10.57 -8.13 20.95
N GLU A 204 -10.33 -9.42 21.09
CA GLU A 204 -9.08 -10.08 20.69
C GLU A 204 -9.25 -10.92 19.43
N ALA A 205 -8.18 -11.13 18.66
CA ALA A 205 -8.17 -12.08 17.56
C ALA A 205 -6.91 -12.95 17.58
N ASP A 206 -7.03 -14.21 17.18
CA ASP A 206 -5.89 -15.09 16.93
C ASP A 206 -5.37 -14.84 15.54
N PHE A 207 -4.06 -14.54 15.45
CA PHE A 207 -3.35 -14.45 14.20
C PHE A 207 -2.29 -15.53 14.12
N THR A 208 -2.46 -16.45 13.19
CA THR A 208 -1.56 -17.58 12.99
C THR A 208 -0.89 -17.46 11.64
N THR A 209 0.43 -17.64 11.60
CA THR A 209 1.23 -17.68 10.37
C THR A 209 2.01 -18.97 10.27
N ILE A 210 2.19 -19.48 9.06
CA ILE A 210 2.99 -20.65 8.74
C ILE A 210 4.07 -20.19 7.77
N ASN A 211 5.34 -20.33 8.17
CA ASN A 211 6.45 -20.10 7.26
C ASN A 211 6.43 -21.21 6.18
N SER A 212 6.35 -20.83 4.91
CA SER A 212 6.21 -21.79 3.80
C SER A 212 7.45 -22.67 3.62
N GLU A 213 8.62 -22.20 4.02
CA GLU A 213 9.90 -22.90 3.88
C GLU A 213 10.18 -23.79 5.09
N THR A 214 10.14 -23.23 6.30
CA THR A 214 10.49 -23.94 7.54
C THR A 214 9.33 -24.72 8.15
N LYS A 215 8.09 -24.47 7.69
CA LYS A 215 6.84 -25.01 8.24
C LYS A 215 6.58 -24.66 9.70
N VAL A 216 7.35 -23.73 10.26
CA VAL A 216 7.14 -23.23 11.63
C VAL A 216 5.83 -22.43 11.68
N THR A 217 5.01 -22.76 12.68
CA THR A 217 3.79 -22.01 12.99
C THR A 217 4.08 -21.00 14.10
N SER A 218 3.69 -19.75 13.87
CA SER A 218 3.75 -18.68 14.87
C SER A 218 2.34 -18.18 15.13
N SER A 219 2.05 -17.88 16.40
CA SER A 219 0.74 -17.39 16.82
C SER A 219 0.91 -16.09 17.59
N TYR A 220 0.07 -15.12 17.27
CA TYR A 220 0.03 -13.79 17.86
C TYR A 220 -1.39 -13.49 18.30
N VAL A 221 -1.51 -12.64 19.33
CA VAL A 221 -2.79 -12.05 19.72
C VAL A 221 -2.86 -10.65 19.14
N LEU A 222 -3.92 -10.38 18.38
CA LEU A 222 -4.27 -9.05 17.90
C LEU A 222 -5.40 -8.49 18.76
N ASN A 223 -5.50 -7.17 18.81
CA ASN A 223 -6.73 -6.52 19.24
C ASN A 223 -7.52 -6.11 18.00
N TYR A 224 -8.84 -6.12 18.10
CA TYR A 224 -9.72 -5.57 17.07
C TYR A 224 -10.68 -4.53 17.65
N GLN A 225 -11.16 -3.64 16.79
CA GLN A 225 -12.18 -2.66 17.15
C GLN A 225 -13.31 -2.71 16.14
N VAL A 226 -14.55 -2.82 16.63
CA VAL A 226 -15.76 -2.65 15.83
C VAL A 226 -16.12 -1.17 15.83
N ILE A 227 -16.18 -0.57 14.65
CA ILE A 227 -16.45 0.85 14.46
C ILE A 227 -17.73 0.98 13.63
N ASN A 228 -18.72 1.69 14.15
CA ASN A 228 -19.97 1.94 13.46
C ASN A 228 -19.78 2.92 12.28
N ALA A 229 -20.65 2.83 11.29
CA ALA A 229 -20.68 3.79 10.19
C ALA A 229 -20.98 5.20 10.70
N THR A 230 -20.36 6.18 10.05
CA THR A 230 -20.65 7.61 10.20
C THR A 230 -21.08 8.18 8.86
N SER A 231 -21.40 9.48 8.80
CA SER A 231 -21.69 10.16 7.53
C SER A 231 -20.50 10.23 6.57
N ASP A 232 -19.29 9.88 7.02
CA ASP A 232 -18.05 10.00 6.25
C ASP A 232 -17.17 8.74 6.31
N SER A 233 -17.66 7.65 6.91
CA SER A 233 -16.91 6.40 7.02
C SER A 233 -17.81 5.16 7.08
N PRO A 234 -17.40 4.05 6.44
CA PRO A 234 -18.13 2.80 6.53
C PRO A 234 -17.94 2.14 7.90
N ALA A 235 -18.95 1.35 8.30
CA ALA A 235 -18.80 0.44 9.43
C ALA A 235 -17.68 -0.56 9.14
N ARG A 236 -16.85 -0.87 10.14
CA ARG A 236 -15.68 -1.70 9.94
C ARG A 236 -15.20 -2.40 11.21
N ILE A 237 -14.48 -3.49 11.03
CA ILE A 237 -13.58 -4.06 12.05
C ILE A 237 -12.15 -3.75 11.63
N VAL A 238 -11.34 -3.15 12.51
CA VAL A 238 -9.91 -2.91 12.27
C VAL A 238 -9.06 -3.71 13.24
N PHE A 239 -7.93 -4.22 12.78
CA PHE A 239 -7.01 -5.04 13.57
C PHE A 239 -5.74 -4.26 13.89
N ASN A 240 -5.29 -4.32 15.14
CA ASN A 240 -4.07 -3.67 15.59
C ASN A 240 -3.29 -4.53 16.60
N THR A 241 -2.00 -4.24 16.70
CA THR A 241 -1.10 -4.88 17.67
C THR A 241 0.05 -3.93 17.98
N ARG A 242 0.60 -4.04 19.21
CA ARG A 242 1.83 -3.35 19.64
C ARG A 242 3.09 -4.19 19.37
N ASP A 243 2.91 -5.47 19.02
CA ASP A 243 4.01 -6.35 18.63
C ASP A 243 4.41 -6.04 17.18
N GLU A 244 5.59 -5.42 17.00
CA GLU A 244 6.11 -5.07 15.68
C GLU A 244 6.36 -6.31 14.79
N THR A 245 6.62 -7.48 15.38
CA THR A 245 6.76 -8.74 14.63
C THR A 245 5.42 -9.17 14.07
N ALA A 246 4.37 -9.17 14.91
CA ALA A 246 3.01 -9.47 14.47
C ALA A 246 2.50 -8.46 13.43
N LYS A 247 2.81 -7.17 13.63
CA LYS A 247 2.46 -6.10 12.68
C LYS A 247 3.13 -6.29 11.33
N LYS A 248 4.43 -6.59 11.31
CA LYS A 248 5.17 -6.92 10.08
C LYS A 248 4.59 -8.18 9.41
N ALA A 249 4.31 -9.22 10.19
CA ALA A 249 3.72 -10.45 9.66
C ALA A 249 2.32 -10.21 9.06
N MET A 250 1.47 -9.38 9.67
CA MET A 250 0.19 -9.00 9.06
C MET A 250 0.39 -8.29 7.72
N ALA A 251 1.32 -7.34 7.65
CA ALA A 251 1.65 -6.64 6.42
C ALA A 251 2.14 -7.60 5.32
N ASP A 252 3.05 -8.51 5.65
CA ASP A 252 3.64 -9.44 4.69
C ASP A 252 2.62 -10.48 4.18
N TYR A 253 1.85 -11.10 5.08
CA TYR A 253 0.95 -12.22 4.73
C TYR A 253 -0.41 -11.79 4.17
N PHE A 254 -0.86 -10.58 4.49
CA PHE A 254 -2.08 -9.98 3.95
C PHE A 254 -1.80 -8.80 3.02
N GLY A 255 -0.55 -8.58 2.57
CA GLY A 255 -0.22 -7.59 1.55
C GLY A 255 -0.55 -6.14 1.92
N ILE A 256 -0.48 -5.78 3.20
CA ILE A 256 -0.91 -4.47 3.71
C ILE A 256 0.32 -3.59 3.90
N ILE A 257 0.54 -2.65 2.98
CA ILE A 257 1.78 -1.86 2.96
C ILE A 257 1.63 -0.55 3.75
N ASP A 258 0.66 0.29 3.38
CA ASP A 258 0.46 1.63 3.95
C ASP A 258 -0.81 1.74 4.82
N GLY A 259 -1.31 0.60 5.32
CA GLY A 259 -2.60 0.53 6.03
C GLY A 259 -2.69 -0.56 7.10
N GLN A 260 -3.93 -0.93 7.42
CA GLN A 260 -4.29 -1.97 8.39
C GLN A 260 -5.31 -2.92 7.76
N LEU A 261 -5.32 -4.17 8.23
CA LEU A 261 -6.37 -5.11 7.86
C LEU A 261 -7.69 -4.55 8.38
N ALA A 262 -8.70 -4.52 7.50
CA ALA A 262 -10.04 -4.12 7.88
C ALA A 262 -11.06 -5.06 7.26
N TRP A 263 -12.19 -5.25 7.94
CA TRP A 263 -13.35 -5.96 7.41
C TRP A 263 -14.53 -5.00 7.31
N TYR A 264 -15.28 -5.09 6.22
CA TYR A 264 -16.37 -4.17 5.88
C TYR A 264 -17.63 -4.94 5.52
N GLU A 265 -18.81 -4.34 5.74
CA GLU A 265 -20.06 -4.82 5.16
C GLU A 265 -20.17 -4.34 3.71
N TYR A 266 -20.45 -5.29 2.80
CA TYR A 266 -20.60 -5.02 1.39
C TYR A 266 -21.55 -6.05 0.76
N GLN A 267 -22.62 -5.58 0.12
CA GLN A 267 -23.58 -6.43 -0.61
C GLN A 267 -24.10 -7.64 0.20
N GLY A 268 -24.45 -7.43 1.46
CA GLY A 268 -25.04 -8.46 2.33
C GLY A 268 -24.06 -9.47 2.93
N GLN A 269 -22.75 -9.20 2.82
CA GLN A 269 -21.68 -10.01 3.42
C GLN A 269 -20.61 -9.13 4.06
N VAL A 270 -19.80 -9.73 4.93
CA VAL A 270 -18.56 -9.12 5.42
C VAL A 270 -17.41 -9.55 4.53
N VAL A 271 -16.60 -8.58 4.11
CA VAL A 271 -15.50 -8.78 3.16
C VAL A 271 -14.20 -8.19 3.71
N ARG A 272 -13.07 -8.74 3.25
CA ARG A 272 -11.74 -8.22 3.51
C ARG A 272 -11.52 -6.90 2.77
N GLY A 273 -10.88 -5.97 3.44
CA GLY A 273 -10.38 -4.74 2.86
C GLY A 273 -9.18 -4.20 3.61
N GLU A 274 -8.86 -2.95 3.31
CA GLU A 274 -7.80 -2.19 3.97
C GLU A 274 -8.34 -0.89 4.52
N TYR A 275 -7.75 -0.47 5.64
CA TYR A 275 -7.99 0.84 6.25
C TYR A 275 -6.66 1.57 6.33
N GLN A 276 -6.59 2.74 5.70
CA GLN A 276 -5.49 3.66 5.87
C GLN A 276 -5.96 4.83 6.75
N ALA A 277 -5.38 4.95 7.94
CA ALA A 277 -5.59 6.11 8.78
C ALA A 277 -4.97 7.37 8.15
N PRO A 278 -5.41 8.59 8.53
CA PRO A 278 -4.69 9.81 8.19
C PRO A 278 -3.21 9.68 8.50
N LEU A 279 -2.39 10.14 7.56
CA LEU A 279 -0.96 10.01 7.62
C LEU A 279 -0.34 11.38 7.40
N LYS A 280 0.57 11.77 8.28
CA LYS A 280 1.30 13.04 8.18
C LYS A 280 2.78 12.77 8.03
N GLY A 281 3.42 13.47 7.11
CA GLY A 281 4.88 13.43 6.97
C GLY A 281 5.42 12.16 6.32
N GLN A 282 4.65 11.46 5.49
CA GLN A 282 5.17 10.28 4.78
C GLN A 282 6.20 10.73 3.75
N HIS A 283 7.48 10.45 4.00
CA HIS A 283 8.54 10.76 3.05
C HIS A 283 8.55 9.75 1.90
N SER A 284 8.60 10.26 0.68
CA SER A 284 8.94 9.48 -0.51
C SER A 284 10.30 8.82 -0.33
N LEU A 285 10.42 7.54 -0.73
CA LEU A 285 11.71 6.85 -0.82
C LEU A 285 12.51 7.30 -2.05
N SER A 286 11.87 7.97 -3.00
CA SER A 286 12.49 8.56 -4.20
C SER A 286 12.94 9.99 -3.92
N TYR A 287 14.26 10.21 -3.96
CA TYR A 287 14.92 11.50 -3.80
C TYR A 287 15.43 11.97 -5.15
N GLN A 288 15.31 13.28 -5.40
CA GLN A 288 15.89 13.92 -6.58
C GLN A 288 17.05 14.80 -6.12
N TYR A 289 18.09 14.92 -6.94
CA TYR A 289 19.27 15.70 -6.61
C TYR A 289 19.46 16.77 -7.68
N ASN A 290 19.90 17.97 -7.28
CA ASN A 290 20.28 18.95 -8.28
C ASN A 290 21.57 18.54 -9.01
N LYS A 291 21.89 19.24 -10.10
CA LYS A 291 23.06 18.94 -10.93
C LYS A 291 24.36 18.82 -10.14
N THR A 292 24.60 19.73 -9.20
CA THR A 292 25.80 19.70 -8.33
C THR A 292 25.87 18.39 -7.55
N ALA A 293 24.79 18.02 -6.86
CA ALA A 293 24.74 16.79 -6.10
C ALA A 293 24.84 15.54 -7.00
N ILE A 294 24.22 15.53 -8.18
CA ILE A 294 24.37 14.43 -9.15
C ILE A 294 25.82 14.31 -9.63
N ASN A 295 26.49 15.41 -9.95
CA ASN A 295 27.88 15.38 -10.38
C ASN A 295 28.80 14.90 -9.25
N ASP A 296 28.56 15.31 -8.01
CA ASP A 296 29.27 14.77 -6.85
C ASP A 296 29.06 13.26 -6.72
N ILE A 297 27.82 12.79 -6.83
CA ILE A 297 27.48 11.37 -6.82
C ILE A 297 28.23 10.65 -7.93
N LEU A 298 28.12 11.05 -9.19
CA LEU A 298 28.72 10.34 -10.32
C LEU A 298 30.25 10.34 -10.30
N THR A 299 30.87 11.47 -9.95
CA THR A 299 32.33 11.64 -10.08
C THR A 299 33.12 11.19 -8.84
N LYS A 300 32.47 11.14 -7.67
CA LYS A 300 33.09 10.72 -6.41
C LYS A 300 32.70 9.31 -5.98
N TRP A 301 31.56 8.78 -6.44
CA TRP A 301 31.18 7.37 -6.24
C TRP A 301 32.07 6.44 -7.06
N SER A 302 32.35 5.23 -6.54
CA SER A 302 33.09 4.17 -7.26
C SER A 302 32.17 3.04 -7.75
N PRO A 303 32.20 2.66 -9.04
CA PRO A 303 33.07 3.19 -10.09
C PRO A 303 32.66 4.63 -10.49
N LYS A 304 33.65 5.46 -10.77
CA LYS A 304 33.45 6.84 -11.20
C LYS A 304 32.82 6.87 -12.59
N ALA A 305 31.83 7.72 -12.77
CA ALA A 305 31.26 8.07 -14.06
C ALA A 305 31.59 9.54 -14.40
N GLY A 306 31.53 9.87 -15.69
CA GLY A 306 31.63 11.26 -16.12
C GLY A 306 30.48 12.10 -15.55
N PRO A 307 30.67 13.41 -15.34
CA PRO A 307 29.58 14.30 -14.93
C PRO A 307 28.46 14.33 -15.98
N VAL A 308 27.24 14.65 -15.55
CA VAL A 308 26.18 14.99 -16.50
C VAL A 308 26.59 16.32 -17.15
N LEU A 309 26.83 16.30 -18.47
CA LEU A 309 27.34 17.41 -19.29
C LEU A 309 26.76 18.78 -18.89
N GLU A 310 27.58 19.83 -19.00
CA GLU A 310 27.31 21.24 -18.61
C GLU A 310 25.99 21.84 -19.11
#